data_AF-A0A240E677-F1
#
_entry.id   AF-A0A240E677-F1
#
_cell.length_a   1.000
_cell.length_b   1.000
_cell.length_c   1.000
_cell.angle_alpha   90.00
_cell.angle_beta   90.00
_cell.angle_gamma   90.00
#
_symmetry.space_group_name_H-M   'P 1'
#
loop_
_entity.id
_entity.type
_entity.pdbx_description
1 polymer ?
#
loop_
_entity_poly.entity_id
_entity_poly.type
_entity_poly.pdbx_seq_one_letter_code
_entity_poly.pdbx_strand_id
1 'polypeptide(L)'
;MIVLAFSLSQAWAISAQKLVVDARSQIGKTLYYDPAYSKLTYPMGDVPMIKGVCTDVIIRALRQQDIDLQQLIHEDMAKNFKAYPQKWGLKSTDRNIDHRRVPNIATYFKRQGYQIKHAQFQAGDIVTWDLGKGLVHIGIVSDRKSLIKNTPLIIHNIGRGTQEDNILYSYNITGHYRLP
;
A
#
# COMPACT_ATOMS: atom_id res chain seq x y z
N MET A 1 -34.93 -18.43 8.98
CA MET A 1 -33.54 -18.78 9.31
C MET A 1 -32.63 -17.72 8.68
N ILE A 2 -32.06 -16.82 9.48
CA ILE A 2 -31.08 -15.84 8.98
C ILE A 2 -29.73 -16.55 8.97
N VAL A 3 -29.22 -16.86 7.78
CA VAL A 3 -27.86 -17.36 7.61
C VAL A 3 -26.93 -16.15 7.69
N LEU A 4 -26.31 -15.92 8.85
CA LEU A 4 -25.15 -15.05 8.95
C LEU A 4 -23.99 -15.74 8.22
N ALA A 5 -23.71 -15.29 7.00
CA ALA A 5 -22.48 -15.63 6.31
C ALA A 5 -21.32 -14.90 7.01
N PHE A 6 -20.64 -15.59 7.92
CA PHE A 6 -19.31 -15.18 8.36
C PHE A 6 -18.37 -15.34 7.17
N SER A 7 -18.02 -14.23 6.52
CA SER A 7 -16.87 -14.19 5.63
C SER A 7 -15.64 -14.51 6.48
N LEU A 8 -15.13 -15.73 6.37
CA LEU A 8 -13.82 -16.11 6.89
C LEU A 8 -12.79 -15.20 6.21
N SER A 9 -12.38 -14.13 6.90
CA SER A 9 -11.16 -13.41 6.55
C SER A 9 -10.03 -14.42 6.67
N GLN A 10 -9.39 -14.78 5.56
CA GLN A 10 -8.13 -15.50 5.62
C GLN A 10 -7.15 -14.62 6.39
N ALA A 11 -6.89 -14.96 7.65
CA ALA A 11 -5.90 -14.30 8.47
C ALA A 11 -4.55 -14.90 8.11
N TRP A 12 -3.82 -14.26 7.21
CA TRP A 12 -2.39 -14.51 7.07
C TRP A 12 -1.69 -13.72 8.17
N ALA A 13 -0.80 -14.36 8.92
CA ALA A 13 0.05 -13.67 9.88
C ALA A 13 1.23 -13.04 9.13
N ILE A 14 1.22 -11.71 9.02
CA ILE A 14 2.29 -10.97 8.34
C ILE A 14 3.41 -10.67 9.33
N SER A 15 4.65 -10.95 8.94
CA SER A 15 5.80 -10.48 9.68
C SER A 15 6.04 -9.00 9.35
N ALA A 16 5.76 -8.13 10.32
CA ALA A 16 5.98 -6.69 10.21
C ALA A 16 7.46 -6.35 9.94
N GLN A 17 8.40 -7.03 10.62
CA GLN A 17 9.83 -6.90 10.37
C GLN A 17 10.21 -7.33 8.95
N LYS A 18 9.67 -8.45 8.46
CA LYS A 18 9.92 -8.90 7.08
C LYS A 18 9.39 -7.89 6.07
N LEU A 19 8.20 -7.32 6.31
CA LEU A 19 7.63 -6.27 5.45
C LEU A 19 8.57 -5.06 5.34
N VAL A 20 9.14 -4.62 6.45
CA VAL A 20 10.11 -3.52 6.49
C VAL A 20 11.41 -3.88 5.75
N VAL A 21 11.95 -5.07 5.98
CA VAL A 21 13.17 -5.55 5.31
C VAL A 21 12.96 -5.64 3.79
N ASP A 22 11.83 -6.22 3.35
CA ASP A 22 11.52 -6.42 1.94
C ASP A 22 11.23 -5.10 1.23
N ALA A 23 10.58 -4.15 1.90
CA ALA A 23 10.43 -2.78 1.41
C ALA A 23 11.79 -2.10 1.23
N ARG A 24 12.66 -2.18 2.25
CA ARG A 24 14.00 -1.60 2.20
C ARG A 24 14.88 -2.23 1.13
N SER A 25 14.69 -3.52 0.84
CA SER A 25 15.46 -4.24 -0.18
C SER A 25 15.31 -3.68 -1.61
N GLN A 26 14.34 -2.79 -1.82
CA GLN A 26 14.06 -2.11 -3.08
C GLN A 26 14.90 -0.83 -3.26
N ILE A 27 15.50 -0.30 -2.19
CA ILE A 27 16.42 0.85 -2.26
C ILE A 27 17.64 0.44 -3.10
N GLY A 28 18.00 1.29 -4.08
CA GLY A 28 19.05 1.00 -5.05
C GLY A 28 18.65 0.03 -6.17
N LYS A 29 17.42 -0.49 -6.16
CA LYS A 29 16.85 -1.30 -7.26
C LYS A 29 15.78 -0.56 -8.02
N THR A 30 14.82 0.06 -7.33
CA THR A 30 13.84 0.96 -7.95
C THR A 30 14.41 2.37 -7.95
N LEU A 31 14.76 2.87 -9.13
CA LEU A 31 15.50 4.11 -9.33
C LEU A 31 14.61 5.22 -9.91
N TYR A 32 13.53 4.85 -10.60
CA TYR A 32 12.68 5.80 -11.31
C TYR A 32 11.24 5.77 -10.81
N TYR A 33 10.63 6.96 -10.77
CA TYR A 33 9.20 7.10 -10.58
C TYR A 33 8.48 7.04 -11.93
N ASP A 34 7.64 6.04 -12.13
CA ASP A 34 6.89 5.85 -13.37
C ASP A 34 5.40 5.58 -13.09
N PRO A 35 4.52 6.60 -13.24
CA PRO A 35 3.09 6.45 -13.06
C PRO A 35 2.36 5.97 -14.32
N ALA A 36 3.06 5.69 -15.42
CA ALA A 36 2.43 5.31 -16.67
C ALA A 36 1.64 4.00 -16.54
N TYR A 37 0.49 3.96 -17.21
CA TYR A 37 -0.30 2.75 -17.32
C TYR A 37 0.49 1.65 -18.06
N SER A 38 0.45 0.44 -17.53
CA SER A 38 1.16 -0.72 -18.10
C SER A 38 0.21 -1.92 -18.11
N LYS A 39 0.24 -2.73 -19.18
CA LYS A 39 -0.44 -4.03 -19.18
C LYS A 39 0.36 -5.00 -18.31
N LEU A 40 -0.30 -5.61 -17.34
CA LEU A 40 0.32 -6.52 -16.38
C LEU A 40 -0.21 -7.95 -16.57
N THR A 41 0.61 -8.94 -16.20
CA THR A 41 0.10 -10.29 -15.94
C THR A 41 -0.84 -10.28 -14.73
N TYR A 42 -1.61 -11.36 -14.56
CA TYR A 42 -2.53 -11.51 -13.45
C TYR A 42 -2.71 -12.99 -13.11
N PRO A 43 -2.57 -13.40 -11.84
CA PRO A 43 -2.13 -12.59 -10.68
C PRO A 43 -0.62 -12.25 -10.76
N MET A 44 -0.10 -11.57 -9.73
CA MET A 44 1.34 -11.31 -9.53
C MET A 44 2.02 -10.43 -10.61
N GLY A 45 1.26 -9.66 -11.37
CA GLY A 45 1.82 -8.72 -12.35
C GLY A 45 2.54 -7.54 -11.71
N ASP A 46 3.68 -7.15 -12.26
CA ASP A 46 4.47 -5.99 -11.83
C ASP A 46 5.05 -5.25 -13.04
N VAL A 47 5.36 -3.97 -12.84
CA VAL A 47 6.24 -3.23 -13.74
C VAL A 47 7.70 -3.63 -13.47
N PRO A 48 8.63 -3.38 -14.41
CA PRO A 48 10.05 -3.67 -14.21
C PRO A 48 10.60 -3.10 -12.88
N MET A 49 11.43 -3.88 -12.17
CA MET A 49 11.95 -3.53 -10.83
C MET A 49 12.63 -2.16 -10.75
N ILE A 50 13.26 -1.73 -11.85
CA ILE A 50 13.97 -0.44 -11.95
C ILE A 50 13.05 0.78 -11.80
N LYS A 51 11.74 0.59 -11.97
CA LYS A 51 10.74 1.66 -11.92
C LYS A 51 9.52 1.29 -11.08
N GLY A 52 8.73 2.28 -10.74
CA GLY A 52 7.45 2.10 -10.05
C GLY A 52 6.95 3.39 -9.42
N VAL A 53 5.86 3.29 -8.65
CA VAL A 53 5.31 4.37 -7.84
C VAL A 53 5.32 4.02 -6.35
N CYS A 54 4.76 4.88 -5.50
CA CYS A 54 4.71 4.67 -4.05
C CYS A 54 4.01 3.36 -3.64
N THR A 55 2.93 2.97 -4.32
CA THR A 55 2.18 1.74 -4.03
C THR A 55 2.99 0.48 -4.36
N ASP A 56 3.86 0.52 -5.38
CA ASP A 56 4.68 -0.63 -5.80
C ASP A 56 5.64 -1.09 -4.69
N VAL A 57 6.09 -0.16 -3.86
CA VAL A 57 6.92 -0.49 -2.67
C VAL A 57 6.16 -1.44 -1.74
N ILE A 58 4.88 -1.16 -1.49
CA ILE A 58 4.00 -1.95 -0.64
C ILE A 58 3.69 -3.30 -1.28
N ILE A 59 3.33 -3.28 -2.56
CA ILE A 59 2.95 -4.46 -3.34
C ILE A 59 4.11 -5.47 -3.37
N ARG A 60 5.31 -5.02 -3.72
CA ARG A 60 6.50 -5.87 -3.79
C ARG A 60 6.91 -6.43 -2.44
N ALA A 61 6.81 -5.63 -1.37
CA ALA A 61 7.13 -6.08 -0.03
C ALA A 61 6.15 -7.15 0.49
N LEU A 62 4.86 -7.01 0.20
CA LEU A 62 3.85 -8.02 0.56
C LEU A 62 3.96 -9.31 -0.25
N ARG A 63 4.37 -9.22 -1.52
CA ARG A 63 4.59 -10.41 -2.37
C ARG A 63 5.71 -11.32 -1.88
N GLN A 64 6.68 -10.79 -1.13
CA GLN A 64 7.71 -11.61 -0.47
C GLN A 64 7.16 -12.44 0.70
N GLN A 65 5.88 -12.25 1.03
CA GLN A 65 5.11 -13.00 2.02
C GLN A 65 3.85 -13.61 1.36
N ASP A 66 3.91 -13.88 0.05
CA ASP A 66 2.84 -14.52 -0.74
C ASP A 66 1.49 -13.78 -0.76
N ILE A 67 1.51 -12.46 -0.49
CA ILE A 67 0.30 -11.62 -0.50
C ILE A 67 0.29 -10.74 -1.75
N ASP A 68 -0.67 -11.01 -2.65
CA ASP A 68 -0.83 -10.26 -3.89
C ASP A 68 -1.95 -9.23 -3.81
N LEU A 69 -1.60 -7.97 -3.54
CA LEU A 69 -2.59 -6.88 -3.56
C LEU A 69 -3.26 -6.70 -4.93
N GLN A 70 -2.62 -7.12 -6.04
CA GLN A 70 -3.26 -7.08 -7.36
C GLN A 70 -4.50 -7.98 -7.37
N GLN A 71 -4.35 -9.24 -6.98
CA GLN A 71 -5.45 -10.19 -6.89
C GLN A 71 -6.48 -9.76 -5.85
N LEU A 72 -6.04 -9.49 -4.61
CA LEU A 72 -6.94 -9.23 -3.49
C LEU A 72 -7.83 -8.01 -3.69
N ILE A 73 -7.25 -6.91 -4.17
CA ILE A 73 -8.01 -5.68 -4.43
C ILE A 73 -8.94 -5.88 -5.62
N HIS A 74 -8.48 -6.54 -6.69
CA HIS A 74 -9.31 -6.79 -7.87
C HIS A 74 -10.56 -7.62 -7.52
N GLU A 75 -10.40 -8.71 -6.77
CA GLU A 75 -11.49 -9.61 -6.43
C GLU A 75 -12.49 -8.98 -5.44
N ASP A 76 -12.02 -8.23 -4.43
CA ASP A 76 -12.91 -7.51 -3.52
C ASP A 76 -13.65 -6.37 -4.25
N MET A 77 -12.94 -5.61 -5.10
CA MET A 77 -13.53 -4.52 -5.86
C MET A 77 -14.52 -5.01 -6.93
N ALA A 78 -14.31 -6.19 -7.53
CA ALA A 78 -15.26 -6.77 -8.49
C ALA A 78 -16.62 -7.05 -7.84
N LYS A 79 -16.62 -7.50 -6.58
CA LYS A 79 -17.83 -7.77 -5.78
C LYS A 79 -18.43 -6.51 -5.17
N ASN A 80 -17.64 -5.45 -4.99
CA ASN A 80 -18.00 -4.27 -4.20
C ASN A 80 -17.68 -2.95 -4.91
N PHE A 81 -17.81 -2.90 -6.24
CA PHE A 81 -17.29 -1.81 -7.07
C PHE A 81 -17.70 -0.40 -6.58
N LYS A 82 -18.96 -0.24 -6.16
CA LYS A 82 -19.52 1.03 -5.65
C LYS A 82 -18.90 1.49 -4.32
N ALA A 83 -18.29 0.59 -3.55
CA ALA A 83 -17.60 0.94 -2.30
C ALA A 83 -16.21 1.56 -2.55
N TYR A 84 -15.67 1.41 -3.75
CA TYR A 84 -14.38 1.97 -4.15
C TYR A 84 -14.52 3.36 -4.78
N PRO A 85 -13.45 4.19 -4.76
CA PRO A 85 -13.50 5.54 -5.33
C PRO A 85 -13.90 5.57 -6.80
N GLN A 86 -14.91 6.37 -7.14
CA GLN A 86 -15.45 6.52 -8.50
C GLN A 86 -14.77 7.66 -9.28
N LYS A 87 -13.46 7.85 -9.08
CA LYS A 87 -12.72 9.04 -9.56
C LYS A 87 -12.30 8.97 -11.04
N TRP A 88 -12.39 7.80 -11.68
CA TRP A 88 -11.78 7.53 -12.99
C TRP A 88 -12.77 7.20 -14.11
N GLY A 89 -14.08 7.37 -13.88
CA GLY A 89 -15.12 7.10 -14.88
C GLY A 89 -15.21 5.63 -15.35
N LEU A 90 -14.57 4.70 -14.64
CA LEU A 90 -14.59 3.27 -14.94
C LEU A 90 -15.96 2.66 -14.56
N LYS A 91 -16.39 1.67 -15.34
CA LYS A 91 -17.64 0.91 -15.10
C LYS A 91 -17.40 -0.45 -14.43
N SER A 92 -16.15 -0.89 -14.39
CA SER A 92 -15.71 -2.16 -13.80
C SER A 92 -14.27 -2.02 -13.33
N THR A 93 -13.79 -3.04 -12.62
CA THR A 93 -12.39 -3.17 -12.20
C THR A 93 -11.42 -3.22 -13.38
N ASP A 94 -10.18 -2.81 -13.12
CA ASP A 94 -9.04 -2.93 -14.01
C ASP A 94 -7.82 -3.49 -13.25
N ARG A 95 -7.57 -4.79 -13.46
CA ARG A 95 -6.48 -5.55 -12.83
C ARG A 95 -5.07 -5.01 -13.11
N ASN A 96 -4.90 -4.14 -14.12
CA ASN A 96 -3.62 -3.54 -14.44
C ASN A 96 -3.26 -2.35 -13.52
N ILE A 97 -4.25 -1.72 -12.87
CA ILE A 97 -4.04 -0.44 -12.19
C ILE A 97 -4.73 -0.33 -10.82
N ASP A 98 -5.74 -1.15 -10.51
CA ASP A 98 -6.54 -0.96 -9.30
C ASP A 98 -5.71 -0.99 -8.01
N HIS A 99 -4.82 -1.96 -7.88
CA HIS A 99 -3.90 -2.07 -6.74
C HIS A 99 -2.79 -1.01 -6.72
N ARG A 100 -2.52 -0.35 -7.86
CA ARG A 100 -1.50 0.70 -7.95
C ARG A 100 -2.04 2.08 -7.53
N ARG A 101 -3.31 2.18 -7.15
CA ARG A 101 -3.96 3.43 -6.71
C ARG A 101 -4.03 3.49 -5.18
N VAL A 102 -3.39 4.49 -4.57
CA VAL A 102 -3.44 4.72 -3.11
C VAL A 102 -4.88 4.70 -2.56
N PRO A 103 -5.87 5.38 -3.18
CA PRO A 103 -7.24 5.36 -2.66
C PRO A 103 -7.88 3.96 -2.67
N ASN A 104 -7.53 3.10 -3.63
CA ASN A 104 -8.07 1.74 -3.69
C ASN A 104 -7.45 0.85 -2.62
N ILE A 105 -6.13 0.94 -2.39
CA ILE A 105 -5.46 0.24 -1.28
C ILE A 105 -6.06 0.68 0.06
N ALA A 106 -6.21 1.99 0.27
CA ALA A 106 -6.81 2.53 1.49
C ALA A 106 -8.25 2.01 1.71
N THR A 107 -9.09 1.99 0.67
CA THR A 107 -10.44 1.42 0.76
C THR A 107 -10.39 -0.07 1.08
N TYR A 108 -9.55 -0.85 0.41
CA TYR A 108 -9.39 -2.28 0.68
C TYR A 108 -8.98 -2.53 2.13
N PHE A 109 -7.94 -1.86 2.63
CA PHE A 109 -7.50 -2.01 4.03
C PHE A 109 -8.58 -1.63 5.05
N LYS A 110 -9.38 -0.58 4.78
CA LYS A 110 -10.54 -0.24 5.63
C LYS A 110 -11.58 -1.37 5.63
N ARG A 111 -11.88 -1.93 4.47
CA ARG A 111 -12.86 -3.02 4.33
C ARG A 111 -12.42 -4.31 5.00
N GLN A 112 -11.10 -4.56 5.05
CA GLN A 112 -10.54 -5.68 5.81
C GLN A 112 -10.40 -5.40 7.32
N GLY A 113 -10.74 -4.19 7.80
CA GLY A 113 -10.63 -3.84 9.21
C GLY A 113 -9.22 -3.52 9.70
N TYR A 114 -8.27 -3.27 8.79
CA TYR A 114 -6.86 -3.03 9.13
C TYR A 114 -6.57 -1.60 9.63
N GLN A 115 -7.59 -0.73 9.63
CA GLN A 115 -7.40 0.66 10.02
C GLN A 115 -7.16 0.79 11.53
N ILE A 116 -6.07 1.47 11.89
CA ILE A 116 -5.74 1.80 13.26
C ILE A 116 -6.19 3.24 13.54
N LYS A 117 -6.81 3.46 14.70
CA LYS A 117 -7.21 4.78 15.19
C LYS A 117 -6.45 5.06 16.49
N HIS A 118 -5.81 6.23 16.56
CA HIS A 118 -5.20 6.75 17.79
C HIS A 118 -4.20 5.79 18.46
N ALA A 119 -3.34 5.14 17.68
CA ALA A 119 -2.25 4.33 18.21
C ALA A 119 -0.88 4.88 17.78
N GLN A 120 0.14 4.52 18.55
CA GLN A 120 1.52 4.77 18.17
C GLN A 120 1.86 4.00 16.88
N PHE A 121 2.65 4.64 16.02
CA PHE A 121 3.20 3.99 14.83
C PHE A 121 4.20 2.91 15.23
N GLN A 122 4.09 1.76 14.58
CA GLN A 122 4.97 0.60 14.73
C GLN A 122 5.61 0.27 13.39
N ALA A 123 6.80 -0.33 13.44
CA ALA A 123 7.45 -0.84 12.24
C ALA A 123 6.51 -1.78 11.48
N GLY A 124 6.43 -1.63 10.16
CA GLY A 124 5.52 -2.40 9.31
C GLY A 124 4.12 -1.79 9.16
N ASP A 125 3.74 -0.78 9.94
CA ASP A 125 2.51 -0.04 9.69
C ASP A 125 2.56 0.62 8.31
N ILE A 126 1.39 0.73 7.66
CA ILE A 126 1.25 1.42 6.38
C ILE A 126 0.52 2.74 6.61
N VAL A 127 1.04 3.82 6.06
CA VAL A 127 0.49 5.17 6.22
C VAL A 127 0.22 5.77 4.86
N THR A 128 -0.89 6.50 4.73
CA THR A 128 -1.24 7.26 3.54
C THR A 128 -1.27 8.74 3.84
N TRP A 129 -0.89 9.56 2.86
CA TRP A 129 -0.87 11.02 2.98
C TRP A 129 -1.59 11.71 1.83
N ASP A 130 -2.07 12.92 2.10
CA ASP A 130 -2.41 13.94 1.12
C ASP A 130 -1.22 14.91 1.02
N LEU A 131 -0.64 15.02 -0.18
CA LEU A 131 0.48 15.92 -0.48
C LEU A 131 0.00 17.30 -0.96
N GLY A 132 -1.31 17.51 -1.05
CA GLY A 132 -1.94 18.68 -1.63
C GLY A 132 -2.11 18.56 -3.15
N LYS A 133 -2.94 19.45 -3.73
CA LYS A 133 -3.22 19.54 -5.17
C LYS A 133 -3.70 18.22 -5.80
N GLY A 134 -4.36 17.38 -5.02
CA GLY A 134 -4.88 16.07 -5.47
C GLY A 134 -3.84 14.94 -5.53
N LEU A 135 -2.60 15.20 -5.10
CA LEU A 135 -1.56 14.18 -5.02
C LEU A 135 -1.67 13.39 -3.70
N VAL A 136 -1.64 12.07 -3.80
CA VAL A 136 -1.74 11.15 -2.67
C VAL A 136 -0.51 10.25 -2.60
N HIS A 137 -0.14 9.84 -1.39
CA HIS A 137 1.06 9.04 -1.14
C HIS A 137 0.82 7.90 -0.16
N ILE A 138 1.72 6.91 -0.18
CA ILE A 138 1.69 5.74 0.72
C ILE A 138 3.13 5.28 1.02
N GLY A 139 3.33 4.65 2.17
CA GLY A 139 4.64 4.17 2.61
C GLY A 139 4.54 3.25 3.82
N ILE A 140 5.64 2.56 4.12
CA ILE A 140 5.77 1.64 5.27
C ILE A 140 6.58 2.33 6.37
N VAL A 141 6.10 2.26 7.60
CA VAL A 141 6.83 2.73 8.78
C VAL A 141 8.03 1.82 9.01
N SER A 142 9.21 2.43 9.08
CA SER A 142 10.47 1.76 9.34
C SER A 142 10.66 1.45 10.82
N ASP A 143 11.50 0.44 11.10
CA ASP A 143 12.10 0.20 12.41
C ASP A 143 13.24 1.17 12.75
N ARG A 144 13.71 1.96 11.78
CA ARG A 144 14.68 3.04 11.98
C ARG A 144 13.98 4.35 12.31
N LYS A 145 14.68 5.21 13.04
CA LYS A 145 14.18 6.51 13.51
C LYS A 145 15.13 7.64 13.17
N SER A 146 14.59 8.85 13.03
CA SER A 146 15.38 10.05 12.86
C SER A 146 16.21 10.36 14.11
N LEU A 147 17.44 10.81 13.91
CA LEU A 147 18.40 11.06 15.00
C LEU A 147 17.93 12.14 15.99
N ILE A 148 17.20 13.15 15.51
CA ILE A 148 16.86 14.34 16.31
C ILE A 148 15.57 14.12 17.11
N LYS A 149 14.50 13.67 16.46
CA LYS A 149 13.14 13.63 17.04
C LYS A 149 12.66 12.21 17.36
N ASN A 150 13.53 11.21 17.22
CA ASN A 150 13.19 9.80 17.39
C ASN A 150 11.93 9.38 16.61
N THR A 151 11.70 10.04 15.46
CA THR A 151 10.51 9.84 14.64
C THR A 151 10.76 8.66 13.70
N PRO A 152 9.86 7.66 13.61
CA PRO A 152 10.01 6.58 12.65
C PRO A 152 10.22 7.11 11.22
N LEU A 153 11.21 6.58 10.52
CA LEU A 153 11.40 6.84 9.10
C LEU A 153 10.32 6.12 8.29
N ILE A 154 10.15 6.52 7.04
CA ILE A 154 9.19 5.91 6.11
C ILE A 154 9.95 5.34 4.93
N ILE A 155 9.65 4.10 4.54
CA ILE A 155 10.11 3.50 3.29
C ILE A 155 9.04 3.75 2.21
N HIS A 156 9.40 4.47 1.15
CA HIS A 156 8.47 4.89 0.09
C HIS A 156 9.20 5.23 -1.22
N ASN A 157 8.43 5.55 -2.28
CA ASN A 157 8.96 6.12 -3.52
C ASN A 157 8.13 7.35 -3.92
N ILE A 158 8.72 8.55 -3.87
CA ILE A 158 8.04 9.84 -4.17
C ILE A 158 8.79 10.66 -5.23
N GLY A 159 9.37 10.00 -6.23
CA GLY A 159 9.95 10.68 -7.41
C GLY A 159 11.38 10.28 -7.73
N ARG A 160 12.15 9.82 -6.75
CA ARG A 160 13.59 9.54 -6.88
C ARG A 160 13.95 8.07 -6.63
N GLY A 161 13.01 7.16 -6.89
CA GLY A 161 13.15 5.75 -6.55
C GLY A 161 12.77 5.47 -5.10
N THR A 162 12.98 4.24 -4.65
CA THR A 162 12.67 3.85 -3.26
C THR A 162 13.70 4.43 -2.30
N GLN A 163 13.22 5.09 -1.25
CA GLN A 163 14.00 5.79 -0.24
C GLN A 163 13.47 5.46 1.17
N GLU A 164 14.27 5.80 2.18
CA GLU A 164 13.92 5.67 3.60
C GLU A 164 14.12 7.03 4.28
N ASP A 165 13.08 7.85 4.31
CA ASP A 165 13.16 9.27 4.67
C ASP A 165 12.29 9.63 5.89
N ASN A 166 12.65 10.73 6.56
CA ASN A 166 11.90 11.28 7.68
C ASN A 166 10.70 12.12 7.20
N ILE A 167 9.67 11.47 6.65
CA ILE A 167 8.48 12.14 6.08
C ILE A 167 7.17 11.88 6.83
N LEU A 168 7.18 11.10 7.92
CA LEU A 168 5.96 10.65 8.61
C LEU A 168 4.98 11.80 8.93
N TYR A 169 5.51 12.93 9.40
CA TYR A 169 4.73 14.11 9.78
C TYR A 169 4.92 15.31 8.83
N SER A 170 5.49 15.10 7.65
CA SER A 170 5.74 16.19 6.69
C SER A 170 4.51 16.57 5.86
N TYR A 171 3.49 15.70 5.84
CA TYR A 171 2.25 15.85 5.06
C TYR A 171 1.04 15.45 5.89
N ASN A 172 -0.16 15.79 5.41
CA ASN A 172 -1.40 15.44 6.10
C ASN A 172 -1.64 13.92 6.03
N ILE A 173 -1.65 13.24 7.17
CA ILE A 173 -1.93 11.80 7.25
C ILE A 173 -3.42 11.57 7.00
N THR A 174 -3.74 10.71 6.03
CA THR A 174 -5.11 10.35 5.65
C THR A 174 -5.52 8.93 6.05
N GLY A 175 -4.56 8.11 6.48
CA GLY A 175 -4.80 6.73 6.88
C GLY A 175 -3.58 6.11 7.57
N HIS A 176 -3.87 5.24 8.53
CA HIS A 176 -2.91 4.45 9.30
C HIS A 176 -3.46 3.03 9.40
N TYR A 177 -2.69 2.06 8.93
CA TYR A 177 -3.12 0.68 8.79
C TYR A 177 -2.08 -0.27 9.36
N ARG A 178 -2.55 -1.35 9.99
CA ARG A 178 -1.73 -2.47 10.45
C ARG A 178 -2.36 -3.75 9.96
N LEU A 179 -1.59 -4.52 9.20
CA LEU A 179 -2.03 -5.79 8.66
C LEU A 179 -1.92 -6.87 9.78
N PRO A 180 -2.76 -7.91 9.75
CA PRO A 180 -2.85 -8.91 10.82
C PRO A 180 -1.63 -9.83 10.93
#